data_AF-A0A962VCU0-F1
#
_entry.id   AF-A0A962VCU0-F1
#
_cell.length_a   1.000
_cell.length_b   1.000
_cell.length_c   1.000
_cell.angle_alpha   90.00
_cell.angle_beta   90.00
_cell.angle_gamma   90.00
#
_symmetry.space_group_name_H-M   'P 1'
#
loop_
_entity.id
_entity.type
_entity.pdbx_description
1 polymer ?
#
loop_
_entity_poly.entity_id
_entity_poly.type
_entity_poly.pdbx_seq_one_letter_code
_entity_poly.pdbx_strand_id
1 'polypeptide(L)'
;MNTSPNILLITSDQHRGDCFGFAGRSVKTPHLDQLAAEGCRFDNCITPNAVCQPARASILTGLLPRTHGVSDNGIDLPPALAEQGFAGMLTRAGYHSGFIGKAHFSTHHTYAPTGTPECRSTIPTLEPDWHGPYMGFEHVETMVLGHYANTRPKPPPDALHYERWLFADGRGEDKVARWHTHLAPDVGAPQTWHSALPVCWHPSSWIGNQSIRFLEQHRHEPFVLWASFPDPHTPFDCPEPWSRLHHPDEVELPFHRTRDFGRRPWWHQHTQQGNSEMPEAELYRHRATESRQATPNEEQLRHLIANY
;
A
#
# COMPACT_ATOMS: atom_id res chain seq x y z
N MET A 1 31.92 -11.82 -18.99
CA MET A 1 30.49 -11.46 -19.16
C MET A 1 30.09 -10.75 -17.88
N ASN A 2 29.47 -9.57 -17.96
CA ASN A 2 29.01 -8.87 -16.77
C ASN A 2 27.79 -9.64 -16.23
N THR A 3 27.94 -10.32 -15.09
CA THR A 3 26.99 -11.31 -14.53
C THR A 3 26.05 -10.70 -13.48
N SER A 4 25.87 -9.38 -13.48
CA SER A 4 25.01 -8.71 -12.50
C SER A 4 23.56 -9.16 -12.67
N PRO A 5 22.93 -9.72 -11.61
CA PRO A 5 21.55 -10.19 -11.69
C PRO A 5 20.57 -9.02 -11.69
N ASN A 6 19.39 -9.23 -12.26
CA ASN A 6 18.27 -8.31 -12.09
C ASN A 6 17.57 -8.58 -10.74
N ILE A 7 17.16 -7.52 -10.06
CA ILE A 7 16.56 -7.60 -8.73
C ILE A 7 15.14 -7.03 -8.80
N LEU A 8 14.15 -7.84 -8.42
CA LEU A 8 12.76 -7.42 -8.32
C LEU A 8 12.29 -7.61 -6.88
N LEU A 9 11.98 -6.50 -6.20
CA LEU A 9 11.37 -6.46 -4.88
C LEU A 9 9.87 -6.22 -5.02
N ILE A 10 9.05 -7.22 -4.66
CA ILE A 10 7.60 -7.12 -4.64
C ILE A 10 7.13 -6.99 -3.20
N THR A 11 6.34 -5.97 -2.90
CA THR A 11 5.69 -5.80 -1.58
C THR A 11 4.20 -5.58 -1.73
N SER A 12 3.40 -6.10 -0.80
CA SER A 12 1.99 -5.76 -0.60
C SER A 12 1.83 -5.10 0.78
N ASP A 13 1.00 -4.07 0.89
CA ASP A 13 0.79 -3.35 2.15
C ASP A 13 -0.26 -4.08 3.01
N GLN A 14 -0.02 -4.17 4.31
CA GLN A 14 -0.91 -4.85 5.27
C GLN A 14 -1.18 -6.34 4.99
N HIS A 15 -0.37 -7.02 4.16
CA HIS A 15 -0.50 -8.45 3.89
C HIS A 15 -0.02 -9.29 5.09
N ARG A 16 -0.91 -10.13 5.64
CA ARG A 16 -0.59 -11.04 6.74
C ARG A 16 0.34 -12.18 6.30
N GLY A 17 1.32 -12.50 7.13
CA GLY A 17 2.28 -13.60 6.89
C GLY A 17 1.68 -15.01 6.86
N ASP A 18 0.44 -15.19 7.34
CA ASP A 18 -0.29 -16.47 7.30
C ASP A 18 -1.31 -16.55 6.16
N CYS A 19 -1.42 -15.53 5.31
CA CYS A 19 -2.43 -15.46 4.25
C CYS A 19 -1.92 -16.01 2.91
N PHE A 20 -1.42 -17.24 2.92
CA PHE A 20 -0.93 -17.92 1.71
C PHE A 20 -1.39 -19.38 1.65
N GLY A 21 -1.63 -19.89 0.44
CA GLY A 21 -1.94 -21.30 0.19
C GLY A 21 -0.81 -22.21 0.67
N PHE A 22 0.44 -21.85 0.38
CA PHE A 22 1.62 -22.57 0.88
C PHE A 22 1.76 -22.55 2.41
N ALA A 23 1.09 -21.63 3.12
CA ALA A 23 1.07 -21.56 4.58
C ALA A 23 -0.04 -22.42 5.21
N GLY A 24 -0.78 -23.18 4.40
CA GLY A 24 -1.83 -24.10 4.84
C GLY A 24 -3.18 -23.43 5.10
N ARG A 25 -3.35 -22.15 4.72
CA ARG A 25 -4.61 -21.44 4.82
C ARG A 25 -5.43 -21.65 3.56
N SER A 26 -6.76 -21.70 3.67
CA SER A 26 -7.68 -21.90 2.54
C SER A 26 -7.82 -20.67 1.62
N VAL A 27 -6.71 -20.08 1.18
CA VAL A 27 -6.62 -18.93 0.26
C VAL A 27 -5.96 -19.36 -1.05
N LYS A 28 -6.40 -18.80 -2.18
CA LYS A 28 -5.94 -19.19 -3.52
C LYS A 28 -4.82 -18.25 -3.98
N THR A 29 -3.56 -18.66 -3.80
CA THR A 29 -2.38 -17.88 -4.17
C THR A 29 -1.42 -18.64 -5.09
N PRO A 30 -1.87 -19.25 -6.21
CA PRO A 30 -1.09 -20.23 -6.97
C PRO A 30 0.27 -19.71 -7.45
N HIS A 31 0.37 -18.43 -7.83
CA HIS A 31 1.64 -17.83 -8.27
C HIS A 31 2.62 -17.57 -7.13
N LEU A 32 2.12 -17.23 -5.93
CA LEU A 32 2.96 -17.07 -4.74
C LEU A 32 3.37 -18.43 -4.17
N ASP A 33 2.49 -19.43 -4.28
CA ASP A 33 2.77 -20.83 -3.94
C ASP A 33 3.86 -21.39 -4.85
N GLN A 34 3.81 -21.09 -6.15
CA GLN A 34 4.87 -21.44 -7.09
C GLN A 34 6.20 -20.76 -6.71
N LEU A 35 6.19 -19.45 -6.44
CA LEU A 35 7.39 -18.72 -6.03
C LEU A 35 8.00 -19.30 -4.74
N ALA A 36 7.17 -19.70 -3.77
CA ALA A 36 7.63 -20.35 -2.55
C ALA A 36 8.22 -21.75 -2.80
N ALA A 37 7.65 -22.52 -3.74
CA ALA A 37 8.11 -23.86 -4.10
C ALA A 37 9.42 -23.86 -4.90
N GLU A 38 9.62 -22.86 -5.76
CA GLU A 38 10.82 -22.70 -6.60
C GLU A 38 11.93 -21.88 -5.94
N GLY A 39 11.62 -21.20 -4.82
CA GLY A 39 12.51 -20.29 -4.13
C GLY A 39 12.84 -20.71 -2.70
N CYS A 40 13.10 -19.71 -1.86
CA CYS A 40 13.33 -19.87 -0.43
C CYS A 40 12.27 -19.08 0.35
N ARG A 41 11.61 -19.76 1.29
CA ARG A 41 10.62 -19.16 2.18
C ARG A 41 11.21 -18.91 3.56
N PHE A 42 11.11 -17.68 4.04
CA PHE A 42 11.44 -17.33 5.42
C PHE A 42 10.16 -17.35 6.27
N ASP A 43 10.07 -18.30 7.20
CA ASP A 43 8.92 -18.45 8.11
C ASP A 43 8.96 -17.49 9.31
N ASN A 44 10.13 -16.89 9.58
CA ASN A 44 10.38 -15.95 10.66
C ASN A 44 10.91 -14.61 10.12
N CYS A 45 10.10 -13.92 9.30
CA CYS A 45 10.40 -12.57 8.80
C CYS A 45 9.54 -11.54 9.53
N ILE A 46 10.16 -10.71 10.39
CA ILE A 46 9.45 -9.80 11.29
C ILE A 46 9.72 -8.35 10.85
N THR A 47 8.66 -7.58 10.62
CA THR A 47 8.77 -6.15 10.32
C THR A 47 9.34 -5.38 11.52
N PRO A 48 10.27 -4.43 11.32
CA PRO A 48 10.83 -3.64 12.42
C PRO A 48 9.82 -2.64 13.01
N ASN A 49 8.72 -2.36 12.32
CA ASN A 49 7.61 -1.54 12.80
C ASN A 49 6.28 -2.01 12.18
N ALA A 50 5.19 -2.00 12.94
CA ALA A 50 3.87 -2.40 12.47
C ALA A 50 3.14 -1.30 11.67
N VAL A 51 3.81 -0.17 11.42
CA VAL A 51 3.28 0.99 10.68
C VAL A 51 3.99 1.15 9.33
N CYS A 52 3.24 1.55 8.30
CA CYS A 52 3.66 1.55 6.90
C CYS A 52 4.95 2.36 6.63
N GLN A 53 4.96 3.66 6.93
CA GLN A 53 6.08 4.56 6.65
C GLN A 53 7.41 4.13 7.32
N PRO A 54 7.47 3.82 8.63
CA PRO A 54 8.70 3.34 9.26
C PRO A 54 9.15 1.97 8.72
N ALA A 55 8.22 1.05 8.43
CA ALA A 55 8.58 -0.24 7.84
C ALA A 55 9.22 -0.08 6.44
N ARG A 56 8.64 0.77 5.60
CA ARG A 56 9.15 1.08 4.25
C ARG A 56 10.50 1.81 4.30
N ALA A 57 10.66 2.74 5.24
CA ALA A 57 11.94 3.39 5.49
C ALA A 57 13.03 2.38 5.91
N SER A 58 12.69 1.41 6.76
CA SER A 58 13.62 0.34 7.13
C SER A 58 13.96 -0.58 5.96
N ILE A 59 13.00 -0.92 5.09
CA ILE A 59 13.26 -1.69 3.86
C ILE A 59 14.24 -0.94 2.94
N LEU A 60 14.01 0.35 2.72
CA LEU A 60 14.84 1.16 1.83
C LEU A 60 16.27 1.33 2.36
N THR A 61 16.40 1.68 3.64
CA THR A 61 17.68 2.06 4.24
C THR A 61 18.46 0.87 4.82
N GLY A 62 17.80 -0.25 5.10
CA GLY A 62 18.37 -1.35 5.88
C GLY A 62 18.59 -1.02 7.36
N LEU A 63 18.04 0.10 7.85
CA LEU A 63 18.22 0.59 9.22
C LEU A 63 16.96 0.36 10.06
N LEU A 64 17.10 0.31 11.37
CA LEU A 64 15.96 0.27 12.29
C LEU A 64 15.32 1.66 12.46
N PRO A 65 14.03 1.75 12.84
CA PRO A 65 13.31 3.01 13.09
C PRO A 65 14.05 4.01 13.96
N ARG A 66 14.70 3.52 15.01
CA ARG A 66 15.47 4.36 15.94
C ARG A 66 16.75 4.94 15.34
N THR A 67 17.26 4.36 14.25
CA THR A 67 18.47 4.80 13.56
C THR A 67 18.14 5.78 12.43
N HIS A 68 17.13 5.49 11.62
CA HIS A 68 16.71 6.41 10.54
C HIS A 68 15.75 7.51 10.99
N GLY A 69 15.23 7.43 12.22
CA GLY A 69 14.43 8.49 12.86
C GLY A 69 12.94 8.49 12.52
N VAL A 70 12.50 7.66 11.57
CA VAL A 70 11.09 7.52 11.21
C VAL A 70 10.44 6.52 12.16
N SER A 71 9.65 6.98 13.12
CA SER A 71 9.00 6.13 14.13
C SER A 71 7.50 5.89 13.91
N ASP A 72 6.84 6.69 13.09
CA ASP A 72 5.40 6.62 12.80
C ASP A 72 5.10 7.23 11.42
N ASN A 73 3.87 7.05 10.92
CA ASN A 73 3.38 7.78 9.75
C ASN A 73 3.36 9.28 10.05
N GLY A 74 3.75 10.11 9.07
CA GLY A 74 3.87 11.56 9.23
C GLY A 74 5.25 12.03 9.72
N ILE A 75 6.24 11.13 9.80
CA ILE A 75 7.64 11.47 10.11
C ILE A 75 8.49 11.17 8.88
N ASP A 76 8.86 12.21 8.15
CA ASP A 76 9.52 12.06 6.84
C ASP A 76 10.89 11.41 6.94
N LEU A 77 11.18 10.49 6.00
CA LEU A 77 12.52 9.95 5.82
C LEU A 77 13.43 11.01 5.17
N PRO A 78 14.59 11.36 5.75
CA PRO A 78 15.50 12.29 5.10
C PRO A 78 16.01 11.76 3.75
N PRO A 79 15.89 12.51 2.64
CA PRO A 79 16.31 12.03 1.31
C PRO A 79 17.79 11.60 1.25
N ALA A 80 18.68 12.36 1.90
CA ALA A 80 20.10 12.03 1.95
C ALA A 80 20.41 10.68 2.65
N LEU A 81 19.53 10.24 3.55
CA LEU A 81 19.63 8.92 4.18
C LEU A 81 19.03 7.84 3.27
N ALA A 82 17.91 8.11 2.62
CA ALA A 82 17.30 7.22 1.64
C ALA A 82 18.25 6.89 0.47
N GLU A 83 18.98 7.88 -0.04
CA GLU A 83 20.00 7.73 -1.09
C GLU A 83 21.19 6.84 -0.69
N GLN A 84 21.40 6.60 0.61
CA GLN A 84 22.38 5.65 1.13
C GLN A 84 21.83 4.23 1.22
N GLY A 85 20.52 4.05 1.04
CA GLY A 85 19.83 2.77 1.02
C GLY A 85 20.11 1.94 -0.23
N PHE A 86 19.44 0.77 -0.33
CA PHE A 86 19.74 -0.22 -1.37
C PHE A 86 19.60 0.36 -2.79
N ALA A 87 18.59 1.21 -3.02
CA ALA A 87 18.31 1.81 -4.31
C ALA A 87 19.47 2.69 -4.77
N GLY A 88 19.86 3.68 -3.96
CA GLY A 88 20.96 4.57 -4.29
C GLY A 88 22.32 3.86 -4.36
N MET A 89 22.54 2.83 -3.54
CA MET A 89 23.75 1.99 -3.63
C MET A 89 23.82 1.23 -4.96
N LEU A 90 22.73 0.62 -5.41
CA LEU A 90 22.67 -0.12 -6.67
C LEU A 90 22.75 0.82 -7.88
N THR A 91 22.10 1.99 -7.83
CA THR A 91 22.27 3.06 -8.84
C THR A 91 23.75 3.41 -9.03
N ARG A 92 24.47 3.68 -7.93
CA ARG A 92 25.92 3.96 -7.98
C ARG A 92 26.77 2.78 -8.47
N ALA A 93 26.25 1.55 -8.34
CA ALA A 93 26.88 0.34 -8.87
C ALA A 93 26.54 0.07 -10.34
N GLY A 94 25.79 0.95 -11.01
CA GLY A 94 25.44 0.87 -12.43
C GLY A 94 24.16 0.10 -12.74
N TYR A 95 23.27 -0.08 -11.75
CA TYR A 95 21.93 -0.64 -11.97
C TYR A 95 20.96 0.47 -12.33
N HIS A 96 20.04 0.20 -13.26
CA HIS A 96 18.84 1.02 -13.43
C HIS A 96 17.92 0.83 -12.23
N SER A 97 17.66 1.88 -11.44
CA SER A 97 16.81 1.78 -10.25
C SER A 97 15.42 2.35 -10.48
N GLY A 98 14.41 1.52 -10.19
CA GLY A 98 13.00 1.85 -10.36
C GLY A 98 12.19 1.67 -9.08
N PHE A 99 11.18 2.52 -8.91
CA PHE A 99 10.12 2.36 -7.91
C PHE A 99 8.74 2.52 -8.57
N ILE A 100 7.84 1.56 -8.38
CA ILE A 100 6.49 1.61 -8.95
C ILE A 100 5.46 1.25 -7.89
N GLY A 101 4.53 2.16 -7.60
CA GLY A 101 3.41 1.95 -6.66
C GLY A 101 3.43 2.86 -5.43
N LYS A 102 3.06 2.33 -4.26
CA LYS A 102 2.88 3.12 -3.02
C LYS A 102 4.22 3.36 -2.32
N ALA A 103 4.71 4.61 -2.28
CA ALA A 103 5.98 5.00 -1.69
C ALA A 103 5.93 5.15 -0.16
N HIS A 104 5.19 6.15 0.34
CA HIS A 104 4.99 6.46 1.75
C HIS A 104 6.31 6.70 2.51
N PHE A 105 7.24 7.45 1.93
CA PHE A 105 8.49 7.91 2.55
C PHE A 105 8.36 9.34 3.12
N SER A 106 7.40 10.12 2.64
CA SER A 106 7.13 11.49 3.06
C SER A 106 5.63 11.73 3.30
N THR A 107 5.34 12.75 4.10
CA THR A 107 3.99 13.06 4.55
C THR A 107 3.13 13.61 3.41
N HIS A 108 1.99 12.97 3.17
CA HIS A 108 1.05 13.39 2.13
C HIS A 108 0.21 14.61 2.52
N HIS A 109 -0.41 14.56 3.70
CA HIS A 109 -1.31 15.60 4.18
C HIS A 109 -0.55 16.62 5.02
N THR A 110 -0.31 17.80 4.44
CA THR A 110 0.42 18.90 5.05
C THR A 110 -0.36 20.20 4.93
N TYR A 111 -0.04 21.19 5.76
CA TYR A 111 -0.66 22.53 5.71
C TYR A 111 -0.01 23.46 4.67
N ALA A 112 1.17 23.09 4.16
CA ALA A 112 1.95 23.85 3.19
C ALA A 112 2.81 22.91 2.33
N PRO A 113 3.25 23.34 1.13
CA PRO A 113 4.18 22.57 0.30
C PRO A 113 5.48 22.24 1.07
N THR A 114 5.90 20.98 1.05
CA THR A 114 7.16 20.54 1.69
C THR A 114 8.31 20.37 0.70
N GLY A 115 8.00 20.43 -0.60
CA GLY A 115 8.97 20.15 -1.68
C GLY A 115 9.16 18.65 -1.95
N THR A 116 8.57 17.78 -1.13
CA THR A 116 8.54 16.34 -1.41
C THR A 116 7.46 16.01 -2.44
N PRO A 117 7.70 15.07 -3.37
CA PRO A 117 6.74 14.72 -4.41
C PRO A 117 5.50 14.01 -3.87
N GLU A 118 5.53 13.45 -2.65
CA GLU A 118 4.35 12.83 -2.04
C GLU A 118 3.41 13.83 -1.37
N CYS A 119 3.88 15.05 -1.07
CA CYS A 119 3.10 16.09 -0.40
C CYS A 119 2.00 16.62 -1.33
N ARG A 120 0.75 16.54 -0.87
CA ARG A 120 -0.44 16.99 -1.61
C ARG A 120 -0.31 18.41 -2.13
N SER A 121 0.22 19.33 -1.32
CA SER A 121 0.39 20.73 -1.71
C SER A 121 1.56 20.97 -2.66
N THR A 122 2.47 19.99 -2.82
CA THR A 122 3.61 20.04 -3.75
C THR A 122 3.30 19.37 -5.08
N ILE A 123 2.48 18.32 -5.11
CA ILE A 123 2.14 17.59 -6.35
C ILE A 123 1.71 18.52 -7.51
N PRO A 124 0.87 19.57 -7.30
CA PRO A 124 0.50 20.51 -8.35
C PRO A 124 1.65 21.28 -9.00
N THR A 125 2.82 21.34 -8.36
CA THR A 125 4.00 22.05 -8.87
C THR A 125 4.98 21.14 -9.61
N LEU A 126 4.72 19.83 -9.65
CA LEU A 126 5.55 18.87 -10.38
C LEU A 126 5.18 18.86 -11.86
N GLU A 127 6.18 18.77 -12.73
CA GLU A 127 5.96 18.59 -14.15
C GLU A 127 5.12 17.32 -14.43
N PRO A 128 4.25 17.32 -15.46
CA PRO A 128 3.42 16.18 -15.81
C PRO A 128 4.20 14.88 -16.08
N ASP A 129 5.44 14.98 -16.54
CA ASP A 129 6.35 13.90 -16.91
C ASP A 129 7.47 13.66 -15.88
N TRP A 130 7.38 14.25 -14.68
CA TRP A 130 8.34 14.01 -13.62
C TRP A 130 8.38 12.52 -13.23
N HIS A 131 9.55 11.89 -13.32
CA HIS A 131 9.77 10.48 -12.96
C HIS A 131 10.94 10.29 -12.00
N GLY A 132 11.30 11.32 -11.23
CA GLY A 132 12.45 11.27 -10.32
C GLY A 132 13.58 12.22 -10.71
N PRO A 133 14.76 12.09 -10.09
CA PRO A 133 15.10 11.09 -9.07
C PRO A 133 14.31 11.27 -7.76
N TYR A 134 14.15 10.19 -6.99
CA TYR A 134 13.48 10.26 -5.68
C TYR A 134 13.97 9.15 -4.74
N MET A 135 14.39 9.51 -3.52
CA MET A 135 14.79 8.56 -2.46
C MET A 135 15.83 7.51 -2.90
N GLY A 136 16.75 7.88 -3.80
CA GLY A 136 17.78 6.99 -4.35
C GLY A 136 17.38 6.21 -5.61
N PHE A 137 16.13 6.29 -6.04
CA PHE A 137 15.66 5.74 -7.32
C PHE A 137 15.85 6.76 -8.45
N GLU A 138 16.28 6.27 -9.62
CA GLU A 138 16.40 7.07 -10.85
C GLU A 138 15.02 7.28 -11.50
N HIS A 139 14.19 6.24 -11.50
CA HIS A 139 12.84 6.25 -12.09
C HIS A 139 11.78 5.93 -11.04
N VAL A 140 10.74 6.75 -10.95
CA VAL A 140 9.59 6.51 -10.08
C VAL A 140 8.25 6.72 -10.79
N GLU A 141 7.33 5.80 -10.55
CA GLU A 141 5.91 5.92 -10.89
C GLU A 141 5.09 5.60 -9.64
N THR A 142 4.59 6.64 -8.99
CA THR A 142 4.07 6.58 -7.63
C THR A 142 2.56 6.77 -7.57
N MET A 143 1.99 6.31 -6.46
CA MET A 143 0.67 6.67 -5.97
C MET A 143 0.78 6.88 -4.46
N VAL A 144 -0.10 7.70 -3.90
CA VAL A 144 -0.10 7.95 -2.44
C VAL A 144 -1.39 7.48 -1.78
N LEU A 145 -2.55 7.76 -2.37
CA LEU A 145 -3.83 7.38 -1.77
C LEU A 145 -4.09 5.87 -1.89
N GLY A 146 -3.72 5.25 -3.01
CA GLY A 146 -3.88 3.81 -3.28
C GLY A 146 -5.33 3.32 -3.38
N HIS A 147 -6.26 3.97 -2.69
CA HIS A 147 -7.69 3.68 -2.67
C HIS A 147 -8.49 4.98 -2.57
N TYR A 148 -9.60 5.10 -3.32
CA TYR A 148 -10.42 6.32 -3.36
C TYR A 148 -11.74 6.24 -2.62
N ALA A 149 -12.03 5.15 -1.89
CA ALA A 149 -13.37 4.96 -1.32
C ALA A 149 -13.92 6.16 -0.52
N ASN A 150 -13.07 6.81 0.27
CA ASN A 150 -13.41 7.97 1.10
C ASN A 150 -12.76 9.28 0.64
N THR A 151 -12.03 9.28 -0.49
CA THR A 151 -11.34 10.46 -1.00
C THR A 151 -11.47 10.57 -2.50
N ARG A 152 -11.82 11.76 -3.00
CA ARG A 152 -11.87 12.03 -4.44
C ARG A 152 -10.58 12.73 -4.85
N PRO A 153 -9.80 12.20 -5.82
CA PRO A 153 -8.71 12.96 -6.40
C PRO A 153 -9.33 14.19 -7.08
N LYS A 154 -8.81 15.39 -6.78
CA LYS A 154 -9.26 16.59 -7.50
C LYS A 154 -8.76 16.49 -8.95
N PRO A 155 -9.47 17.11 -9.91
CA PRO A 155 -9.00 17.17 -11.29
C PRO A 155 -7.52 17.59 -11.34
N PRO A 156 -6.70 16.96 -12.19
CA PRO A 156 -5.25 17.18 -12.24
C PRO A 156 -4.91 18.68 -12.27
N PRO A 157 -3.84 19.14 -11.58
CA PRO A 157 -2.69 18.36 -11.12
C PRO A 157 -2.61 18.02 -9.60
N ASP A 158 -3.71 17.72 -8.90
CA ASP A 158 -3.65 17.30 -7.46
C ASP A 158 -3.15 15.84 -7.25
N ALA A 159 -2.46 15.23 -8.25
CA ALA A 159 -2.22 13.79 -8.24
C ALA A 159 -0.95 13.30 -8.98
N LEU A 160 -0.50 12.08 -8.62
CA LEU A 160 0.73 11.43 -9.09
C LEU A 160 0.47 10.55 -10.33
N HIS A 161 1.35 9.60 -10.61
CA HIS A 161 1.41 8.86 -11.88
C HIS A 161 0.17 8.01 -12.14
N TYR A 162 -0.30 7.26 -11.14
CA TYR A 162 -1.48 6.42 -11.29
C TYR A 162 -2.73 7.25 -11.59
N GLU A 163 -2.94 8.34 -10.84
CA GLU A 163 -4.09 9.22 -11.04
C GLU A 163 -4.02 9.94 -12.39
N ARG A 164 -2.85 10.45 -12.79
CA ARG A 164 -2.65 11.05 -14.11
C ARG A 164 -3.02 10.05 -15.21
N TRP A 165 -2.57 8.80 -15.09
CA TRP A 165 -2.95 7.72 -16.01
C TRP A 165 -4.45 7.42 -16.00
N LEU A 166 -5.07 7.35 -14.81
CA LEU A 166 -6.49 7.05 -14.67
C LEU A 166 -7.35 8.11 -15.35
N PHE A 167 -6.94 9.38 -15.30
CA PHE A 167 -7.65 10.51 -15.89
C PHE A 167 -7.22 10.85 -17.34
N ALA A 168 -6.13 10.29 -17.85
CA ALA A 168 -5.50 10.67 -19.12
C ALA A 168 -6.41 10.55 -20.36
N ASP A 169 -7.36 9.62 -20.35
CA ASP A 169 -8.30 9.39 -21.46
C ASP A 169 -9.58 10.25 -21.38
N GLY A 170 -9.64 11.19 -20.43
CA GLY A 170 -10.79 12.06 -20.21
C GLY A 170 -11.97 11.36 -19.50
N ARG A 171 -11.83 10.10 -19.09
CA ARG A 171 -12.90 9.31 -18.44
C ARG A 171 -12.70 9.15 -16.93
N GLY A 172 -11.75 9.86 -16.33
CA GLY A 172 -11.41 9.69 -14.91
C GLY A 172 -12.61 9.80 -13.96
N GLU A 173 -13.54 10.73 -14.21
CA GLU A 173 -14.76 10.88 -13.41
C GLU A 173 -15.69 9.65 -13.50
N ASP A 174 -15.86 9.09 -14.70
CA ASP A 174 -16.65 7.85 -14.87
C ASP A 174 -15.99 6.66 -14.16
N LYS A 175 -14.65 6.59 -14.19
CA LYS A 175 -13.88 5.53 -13.52
C LYS A 175 -14.01 5.64 -12.01
N VAL A 176 -13.89 6.84 -11.45
CA VAL A 176 -14.08 7.12 -10.02
C VAL A 176 -15.52 6.80 -9.60
N ALA A 177 -16.53 7.22 -10.38
CA ALA A 177 -17.93 6.90 -10.09
C ALA A 177 -18.19 5.38 -10.05
N ARG A 178 -17.58 4.63 -10.98
CA ARG A 178 -17.64 3.15 -10.97
C ARG A 178 -16.93 2.54 -9.76
N TRP A 179 -15.80 3.10 -9.36
CA TRP A 179 -15.07 2.65 -8.17
C TRP A 179 -15.91 2.79 -6.90
N HIS A 180 -16.63 3.89 -6.75
CA HIS A 180 -17.55 4.12 -5.63
C HIS A 180 -18.83 3.28 -5.69
N THR A 181 -19.05 2.49 -6.75
CA THR A 181 -20.23 1.63 -6.85
C THR A 181 -19.95 0.31 -6.14
N HIS A 182 -20.66 0.08 -5.04
CA HIS A 182 -20.63 -1.17 -4.30
C HIS A 182 -21.57 -2.18 -4.96
N LEU A 183 -21.03 -3.33 -5.39
CA LEU A 183 -21.80 -4.42 -5.94
C LEU A 183 -22.38 -5.30 -4.84
N ALA A 184 -23.57 -5.85 -5.09
CA ALA A 184 -24.23 -6.74 -4.14
C ALA A 184 -23.50 -8.11 -4.00
N PRO A 185 -23.62 -8.78 -2.84
CA PRO A 185 -24.23 -8.28 -1.61
C PRO A 185 -23.32 -7.27 -0.90
N ASP A 186 -23.89 -6.19 -0.38
CA ASP A 186 -23.24 -5.30 0.56
C ASP A 186 -23.84 -5.55 1.95
N VAL A 187 -23.08 -6.21 2.83
CA VAL A 187 -23.49 -6.57 4.20
C VAL A 187 -23.10 -5.49 5.22
N GLY A 188 -22.61 -4.33 4.76
CA GLY A 188 -22.12 -3.25 5.62
C GLY A 188 -20.90 -3.65 6.45
N ALA A 189 -20.06 -4.55 5.93
CA ALA A 189 -18.81 -4.90 6.58
C ALA A 189 -17.85 -3.69 6.60
N PRO A 190 -17.12 -3.44 7.71
CA PRO A 190 -16.26 -2.26 7.82
C PRO A 190 -15.27 -2.14 6.66
N GLN A 191 -15.35 -1.04 5.93
CA GLN A 191 -14.48 -0.73 4.79
C GLN A 191 -14.36 -1.87 3.76
N THR A 192 -15.42 -2.66 3.54
CA THR A 192 -15.39 -3.85 2.67
C THR A 192 -16.56 -3.86 1.71
N TRP A 193 -16.31 -3.99 0.41
CA TRP A 193 -17.35 -4.23 -0.61
C TRP A 193 -16.76 -4.84 -1.88
N HIS A 194 -17.62 -5.38 -2.75
CA HIS A 194 -17.25 -5.75 -4.11
C HIS A 194 -17.23 -4.49 -4.98
N SER A 195 -16.07 -4.09 -5.51
CA SER A 195 -15.97 -2.89 -6.36
C SER A 195 -16.46 -3.15 -7.78
N ALA A 196 -17.20 -2.18 -8.35
CA ALA A 196 -17.58 -2.20 -9.76
C ALA A 196 -16.50 -1.63 -10.69
N LEU A 197 -15.32 -1.26 -10.17
CA LEU A 197 -14.20 -0.83 -10.99
C LEU A 197 -13.72 -2.02 -11.85
N PRO A 198 -13.65 -1.88 -13.18
CA PRO A 198 -12.98 -2.86 -14.03
C PRO A 198 -11.53 -3.10 -13.58
N VAL A 199 -11.12 -4.37 -13.51
CA VAL A 199 -9.76 -4.80 -13.11
C VAL A 199 -8.66 -4.03 -13.83
N CYS A 200 -8.84 -3.74 -15.12
CA CYS A 200 -7.85 -3.03 -15.93
C CYS A 200 -7.60 -1.58 -15.49
N TRP A 201 -8.47 -0.99 -14.67
CA TRP A 201 -8.30 0.34 -14.08
C TRP A 201 -7.78 0.29 -12.64
N HIS A 202 -7.73 -0.88 -12.02
CA HIS A 202 -7.33 -1.04 -10.63
C HIS A 202 -5.83 -0.71 -10.42
N PRO A 203 -5.44 -0.11 -9.28
CA PRO A 203 -4.04 0.22 -8.97
C PRO A 203 -3.10 -0.97 -9.07
N SER A 204 -3.47 -2.14 -8.55
CA SER A 204 -2.61 -3.33 -8.64
C SER A 204 -2.39 -3.78 -10.09
N SER A 205 -3.40 -3.69 -10.97
CA SER A 205 -3.21 -3.96 -12.40
C SER A 205 -2.27 -2.93 -13.05
N TRP A 206 -2.42 -1.65 -12.69
CA TRP A 206 -1.54 -0.60 -13.19
C TRP A 206 -0.09 -0.82 -12.74
N ILE A 207 0.16 -1.09 -11.45
CA ILE A 207 1.50 -1.39 -10.91
C ILE A 207 2.11 -2.59 -11.63
N GLY A 208 1.34 -3.67 -11.82
CA GLY A 208 1.79 -4.85 -12.55
C GLY A 208 2.20 -4.51 -13.98
N ASN A 209 1.37 -3.76 -14.70
CA ASN A 209 1.64 -3.34 -16.08
C ASN A 209 2.86 -2.41 -16.18
N GLN A 210 2.98 -1.41 -15.31
CA GLN A 210 4.14 -0.52 -15.28
C GLN A 210 5.42 -1.27 -14.93
N SER A 211 5.35 -2.24 -14.00
CA SER A 211 6.48 -3.08 -13.64
C SER A 211 6.95 -3.93 -14.83
N ILE A 212 6.03 -4.55 -15.56
CA ILE A 212 6.35 -5.31 -16.79
C ILE A 212 7.04 -4.41 -17.82
N ARG A 213 6.54 -3.19 -18.04
CA ARG A 213 7.16 -2.22 -18.96
C ARG A 213 8.60 -1.88 -18.57
N PHE A 214 8.84 -1.62 -17.28
CA PHE A 214 10.18 -1.36 -16.77
C PHE A 214 11.11 -2.56 -16.99
N LEU A 215 10.64 -3.77 -16.67
CA LEU A 215 11.36 -5.03 -16.91
C LEU A 215 11.71 -5.22 -18.40
N GLU A 216 10.77 -4.96 -19.31
CA GLU A 216 10.97 -5.09 -20.75
C GLU A 216 11.99 -4.06 -21.28
N GLN A 217 11.92 -2.82 -20.80
CA GLN A 217 12.82 -1.74 -21.17
C GLN A 217 14.27 -2.03 -20.76
N HIS A 218 14.47 -2.60 -19.57
CA HIS A 218 15.81 -2.86 -19.01
C HIS A 218 16.23 -4.34 -19.07
N ARG A 219 15.55 -5.18 -19.86
CA ARG A 219 15.76 -6.65 -19.84
C ARG A 219 17.19 -7.12 -20.15
N HIS A 220 18.00 -6.28 -20.80
CA HIS A 220 19.38 -6.59 -21.22
C HIS A 220 20.44 -5.85 -20.39
N GLU A 221 20.03 -5.09 -19.39
CA GLU A 221 20.88 -4.27 -18.52
C GLU A 221 20.54 -4.60 -17.05
N PRO A 222 21.49 -4.49 -16.11
CA PRO A 222 21.20 -4.75 -14.71
C PRO A 222 20.20 -3.72 -14.17
N PHE A 223 19.14 -4.20 -13.52
CA PHE A 223 18.16 -3.33 -12.87
C PHE A 223 17.81 -3.77 -11.45
N VAL A 224 17.34 -2.81 -10.66
CA VAL A 224 16.60 -3.05 -9.42
C VAL A 224 15.25 -2.35 -9.50
N LEU A 225 14.17 -3.10 -9.29
CA LEU A 225 12.82 -2.54 -9.26
C LEU A 225 12.15 -2.88 -7.92
N TRP A 226 11.57 -1.87 -7.27
CA TRP A 226 10.61 -2.07 -6.19
C TRP A 226 9.18 -1.87 -6.70
N ALA A 227 8.45 -2.98 -6.90
CA ALA A 227 7.03 -3.01 -7.21
C ALA A 227 6.21 -3.07 -5.90
N SER A 228 5.61 -1.95 -5.52
CA SER A 228 5.02 -1.71 -4.22
C SER A 228 3.49 -1.59 -4.28
N PHE A 229 2.80 -2.70 -4.08
CA PHE A 229 1.34 -2.79 -4.13
C PHE A 229 0.69 -2.25 -2.85
N PRO A 230 -0.36 -1.41 -2.94
CA PRO A 230 -1.11 -0.92 -1.79
C PRO A 230 -2.04 -2.01 -1.21
N ASP A 231 -2.58 -2.90 -2.04
CA ASP A 231 -3.47 -3.97 -1.59
C ASP A 231 -2.69 -5.05 -0.81
N PRO A 232 -3.32 -5.74 0.16
CA PRO A 232 -4.71 -5.64 0.60
C PRO A 232 -4.94 -4.61 1.74
N HIS A 233 -4.20 -3.49 1.78
CA HIS A 233 -4.52 -2.42 2.74
C HIS A 233 -5.97 -1.94 2.55
N THR A 234 -6.59 -1.51 3.63
CA THR A 234 -7.98 -1.05 3.59
C THR A 234 -8.16 0.23 2.77
N PRO A 235 -9.33 0.47 2.19
CA PRO A 235 -10.52 -0.39 2.14
C PRO A 235 -10.31 -1.70 1.36
N PHE A 236 -11.06 -2.74 1.74
CA PHE A 236 -11.13 -4.02 1.05
C PHE A 236 -12.17 -3.93 -0.08
N ASP A 237 -11.78 -3.27 -1.17
CA ASP A 237 -12.63 -2.92 -2.30
C ASP A 237 -12.25 -3.70 -3.57
N CYS A 238 -11.92 -4.99 -3.43
CA CYS A 238 -11.45 -5.80 -4.53
C CYS A 238 -12.48 -5.84 -5.70
N PRO A 239 -12.04 -5.67 -6.96
CA PRO A 239 -12.93 -5.69 -8.11
C PRO A 239 -13.35 -7.11 -8.51
N GLU A 240 -14.50 -7.24 -9.16
CA GLU A 240 -14.87 -8.50 -9.82
C GLU A 240 -13.91 -8.83 -11.00
N PRO A 241 -13.61 -10.12 -11.24
CA PRO A 241 -14.16 -11.31 -10.55
C PRO A 241 -13.41 -11.68 -9.27
N TRP A 242 -12.30 -11.00 -8.94
CA TRP A 242 -11.38 -11.41 -7.87
C TRP A 242 -12.02 -11.35 -6.48
N SER A 243 -12.88 -10.36 -6.21
CA SER A 243 -13.60 -10.29 -4.94
C SER A 243 -14.64 -11.39 -4.73
N ARG A 244 -14.90 -12.23 -5.74
CA ARG A 244 -15.74 -13.43 -5.66
C ARG A 244 -14.95 -14.74 -5.72
N LEU A 245 -13.63 -14.67 -5.67
CA LEU A 245 -12.75 -15.85 -5.76
C LEU A 245 -12.97 -16.82 -4.58
N HIS A 246 -13.36 -16.27 -3.44
CA HIS A 246 -13.65 -16.98 -2.20
C HIS A 246 -15.11 -16.76 -1.78
N HIS A 247 -15.81 -17.83 -1.42
CA HIS A 247 -17.16 -17.72 -0.88
C HIS A 247 -17.09 -17.41 0.63
N PRO A 248 -17.89 -16.46 1.16
CA PRO A 248 -17.89 -16.10 2.59
C PRO A 248 -18.12 -17.30 3.54
N ASP A 249 -18.87 -18.32 3.12
CA ASP A 249 -19.10 -19.51 3.93
C ASP A 249 -17.89 -20.47 4.00
N GLU A 250 -16.96 -20.33 3.06
CA GLU A 250 -15.79 -21.21 2.92
C GLU A 250 -14.54 -20.65 3.62
N VAL A 251 -14.59 -19.41 4.12
CA VAL A 251 -13.42 -18.78 4.76
C VAL A 251 -13.21 -19.24 6.20
N GLU A 252 -11.95 -19.33 6.59
CA GLU A 252 -11.54 -19.62 7.96
C GLU A 252 -11.62 -18.37 8.84
N LEU A 253 -12.53 -18.38 9.82
CA LEU A 253 -12.63 -17.33 10.82
C LEU A 253 -11.46 -17.37 11.81
N PRO A 254 -10.97 -16.20 12.30
CA PRO A 254 -9.94 -16.16 13.32
C PRO A 254 -10.41 -16.80 14.63
N PHE A 255 -9.52 -17.51 15.31
CA PHE A 255 -9.82 -18.13 16.61
C PHE A 255 -10.21 -17.09 17.67
N HIS A 256 -9.47 -15.97 17.72
CA HIS A 256 -9.75 -14.85 18.60
C HIS A 256 -10.64 -13.82 17.91
N ARG A 257 -11.91 -13.75 18.33
CA ARG A 257 -12.94 -12.86 17.75
C ARG A 257 -13.38 -11.74 18.67
N THR A 258 -12.98 -11.78 19.94
CA THR A 258 -13.31 -10.79 20.94
C THR A 258 -12.07 -9.98 21.34
N ARG A 259 -12.27 -8.69 21.60
CA ARG A 259 -11.20 -7.83 22.10
C ARG A 259 -10.87 -8.23 23.54
N ASP A 260 -9.60 -8.45 23.83
CA ASP A 260 -9.09 -8.71 25.17
C ASP A 260 -8.10 -7.61 25.57
N PHE A 261 -8.50 -6.79 26.54
CA PHE A 261 -7.65 -5.76 27.16
C PHE A 261 -7.04 -6.21 28.49
N GLY A 262 -7.63 -7.20 29.16
CA GLY A 262 -7.23 -7.61 30.50
C GLY A 262 -5.84 -8.25 30.55
N ARG A 263 -5.39 -8.81 29.42
CA ARG A 263 -4.05 -9.38 29.26
C ARG A 263 -3.05 -8.47 28.54
N ARG A 264 -3.42 -7.22 28.25
CA ARG A 264 -2.60 -6.26 27.51
C ARG A 264 -2.14 -5.12 28.41
N PRO A 265 -1.04 -4.43 28.08
CA PRO A 265 -0.68 -3.20 28.77
C PRO A 265 -1.82 -2.17 28.73
N TRP A 266 -1.95 -1.39 29.80
CA TRP A 266 -3.07 -0.46 30.02
C TRP A 266 -3.28 0.52 28.85
N TRP A 267 -2.20 0.92 28.17
CA TRP A 267 -2.27 1.88 27.07
C TRP A 267 -3.00 1.34 25.84
N HIS A 268 -3.12 0.02 25.65
CA HIS A 268 -3.92 -0.53 24.55
C HIS A 268 -5.39 -0.17 24.70
N GLN A 269 -5.93 -0.33 25.91
CA GLN A 269 -7.30 0.06 26.21
C GLN A 269 -7.44 1.59 26.13
N HIS A 270 -6.49 2.32 26.69
CA HIS A 270 -6.50 3.79 26.67
C HIS A 270 -6.47 4.37 25.25
N THR A 271 -5.64 3.85 24.34
CA THR A 271 -5.58 4.34 22.95
C THR A 271 -6.87 4.03 22.18
N GLN A 272 -7.43 2.83 22.39
CA GLN A 272 -8.64 2.35 21.71
C GLN A 272 -9.93 2.98 22.23
N GLN A 273 -10.04 3.25 23.54
CA GLN A 273 -11.28 3.69 24.18
C GLN A 273 -11.20 5.10 24.78
N GLY A 274 -10.00 5.59 25.10
CA GLY A 274 -9.80 6.88 25.73
C GLY A 274 -10.08 8.04 24.79
N ASN A 275 -10.61 9.14 25.33
CA ASN A 275 -10.74 10.39 24.59
C ASN A 275 -9.44 11.17 24.79
N SER A 276 -8.69 11.47 23.72
CA SER A 276 -7.66 12.50 23.86
C SER A 276 -8.32 13.86 23.81
N GLU A 277 -7.87 14.75 24.68
CA GLU A 277 -8.11 16.18 24.56
C GLU A 277 -7.42 16.65 23.28
N MET A 278 -8.16 16.64 22.18
CA MET A 278 -7.69 17.18 20.90
C MET A 278 -8.20 18.62 20.79
N PRO A 279 -7.32 19.60 20.59
CA PRO A 279 -7.71 21.01 20.58
C PRO A 279 -8.60 21.39 19.39
N GLU A 280 -8.62 20.57 18.34
CA GLU A 280 -9.35 20.85 17.11
C GLU A 280 -10.52 19.87 16.90
N ALA A 281 -11.73 20.42 16.68
CA ALA A 281 -12.96 19.63 16.52
C ALA A 281 -12.95 18.72 15.27
N GLU A 282 -12.13 19.03 14.27
CA GLU A 282 -11.94 18.21 13.08
C GLU A 282 -11.13 16.94 13.41
N LEU A 283 -10.03 17.07 14.13
CA LEU A 283 -9.22 15.94 14.59
C LEU A 283 -10.02 15.00 15.51
N TYR A 284 -10.86 15.57 16.38
CA TYR A 284 -11.78 14.79 17.20
C TYR A 284 -12.76 13.97 16.35
N ARG A 285 -13.38 14.60 15.33
CA ARG A 285 -14.29 13.91 14.40
C ARG A 285 -13.56 12.78 13.64
N HIS A 286 -12.42 13.08 13.05
CA HIS A 286 -11.61 12.09 12.33
C HIS A 286 -11.26 10.89 13.23
N ARG A 287 -10.84 11.12 14.48
CA ARG A 287 -10.53 10.02 15.40
C ARG A 287 -11.78 9.21 15.79
N ALA A 288 -12.92 9.86 15.94
CA ALA A 288 -14.17 9.21 16.30
C ALA A 288 -14.75 8.36 15.16
N THR A 289 -14.54 8.74 13.90
CA THR A 289 -15.19 8.10 12.73
C THR A 289 -14.23 7.27 11.87
N GLU A 290 -12.97 7.68 11.71
CA GLU A 290 -12.00 7.03 10.80
C GLU A 290 -11.04 6.09 11.55
N SER A 291 -10.60 6.46 12.77
CA SER A 291 -9.61 5.67 13.52
C SER A 291 -10.21 4.53 14.37
N ARG A 292 -11.53 4.45 14.48
CA ARG A 292 -12.24 3.44 15.29
C ARG A 292 -13.28 2.74 14.44
N GLN A 293 -12.98 1.52 14.03
CA GLN A 293 -13.99 0.67 13.39
C GLN A 293 -14.81 -0.10 14.41
N ALA A 294 -16.10 -0.25 14.11
CA ALA A 294 -16.99 -1.16 14.82
C ALA A 294 -16.48 -2.60 14.71
N THR A 295 -16.75 -3.42 15.72
CA THR A 295 -16.41 -4.84 15.64
C THR A 295 -17.41 -5.51 14.70
N PRO A 296 -16.96 -6.14 13.59
CA PRO A 296 -17.87 -6.79 12.66
C PRO A 296 -18.57 -7.97 13.33
N ASN A 297 -19.82 -8.21 12.95
CA ASN A 297 -20.50 -9.48 13.27
C ASN A 297 -19.90 -10.64 12.44
N GLU A 298 -20.37 -11.87 12.65
CA GLU A 298 -19.80 -13.03 11.95
C GLU A 298 -19.96 -12.96 10.43
N GLU A 299 -21.14 -12.57 9.92
CA GLU A 299 -21.41 -12.41 8.49
C GLU A 299 -20.48 -11.36 7.87
N GLN A 300 -20.37 -10.19 8.49
CA GLN A 300 -19.48 -9.12 8.05
C GLN A 300 -18.01 -9.57 8.05
N LEU A 301 -17.59 -10.32 9.06
CA LEU A 301 -16.23 -10.83 9.15
C LEU A 301 -15.93 -11.86 8.04
N ARG A 302 -16.90 -12.69 7.67
CA ARG A 302 -16.77 -13.63 6.54
C ARG A 302 -16.60 -12.89 5.22
N HIS A 303 -17.43 -11.88 4.96
CA HIS A 303 -17.32 -11.05 3.76
C HIS A 303 -15.99 -10.29 3.69
N LEU A 304 -15.51 -9.77 4.82
CA LEU A 304 -14.19 -9.13 4.92
C LEU A 304 -13.07 -10.10 4.55
N ILE A 305 -13.05 -11.29 5.15
CA ILE A 305 -11.99 -12.28 4.89
C ILE A 305 -12.06 -12.83 3.46
N ALA A 306 -13.25 -12.94 2.87
CA ALA A 306 -13.41 -13.40 1.49
C ALA A 306 -12.95 -12.36 0.45
N ASN A 307 -12.95 -11.07 0.81
CA ASN A 307 -12.54 -9.97 -0.07
C ASN A 307 -11.05 -9.60 0.08
N TYR A 308 -10.47 -9.84 1.27
CA TYR A 308 -9.05 -9.66 1.60
C TYR A 308 -8.12 -10.47 0.70
#